data_AF-A0A2E7TCT5-F1
#
_entry.id   AF-A0A2E7TCT5-F1
#
_cell.length_a   1.000
_cell.length_b   1.000
_cell.length_c   1.000
_cell.angle_alpha   90.00
_cell.angle_beta   90.00
_cell.angle_gamma   90.00
#
_symmetry.space_group_name_H-M   'P 1'
#
loop_
_entity.id
_entity.type
_entity.pdbx_description
1 polymer ?
#
loop_
_entity_poly.entity_id
_entity_poly.type
_entity_poly.pdbx_seq_one_letter_code
_entity_poly.pdbx_strand_id
1 'polypeptide(L)'
;MMYCMSGTKKIAVIVVLENSQNWLMLKRKYPPNQDLYTPVGGKLEPGESPRAAALREAREEAGIKLQNISYCGVLVDSAPTDYNWVCFVYRAEVEYFKPPFCNEGVLSWIPISTLHTIPKPATDPYLYSLVLARTPFYLSAVYSKDNQLISLTEEISGTCLFGDNLHGH
;
A
#
# COMPACT_ATOMS: atom_id res chain seq x y z
N MET A 1 21.40 11.78 -23.81
CA MET A 1 20.41 10.69 -23.89
C MET A 1 20.49 9.95 -22.57
N MET A 2 19.53 10.20 -21.67
CA MET A 2 19.53 9.62 -20.32
C MET A 2 19.16 8.14 -20.46
N TYR A 3 20.09 7.24 -20.15
CA TYR A 3 19.78 5.81 -20.05
C TYR A 3 18.78 5.66 -18.91
N CYS A 4 17.50 5.42 -19.24
CA CYS A 4 16.53 4.95 -18.27
C CYS A 4 16.95 3.51 -17.93
N MET A 5 17.61 3.32 -16.80
CA MET A 5 17.81 1.97 -16.28
C MET A 5 16.43 1.43 -15.91
N SER A 6 15.98 0.40 -16.63
CA SER A 6 14.80 -0.38 -16.23
C SER A 6 14.97 -0.79 -14.77
N GLY A 7 13.96 -0.54 -13.93
CA GLY A 7 14.01 -0.89 -12.50
C GLY A 7 14.31 0.25 -11.51
N THR A 8 14.09 1.52 -11.90
CA THR A 8 14.16 2.63 -10.93
C THR A 8 13.04 2.50 -9.89
N LYS A 9 13.38 2.42 -8.61
CA LYS A 9 12.40 2.36 -7.50
C LYS A 9 11.66 3.69 -7.37
N LYS A 10 10.33 3.62 -7.40
CA LYS A 10 9.42 4.73 -7.10
C LYS A 10 9.08 4.71 -5.62
N ILE A 11 8.89 5.88 -5.01
CA ILE A 11 8.51 5.99 -3.61
C ILE A 11 7.06 6.45 -3.52
N ALA A 12 6.28 5.79 -2.68
CA ALA A 12 4.87 6.07 -2.48
C ALA A 12 4.49 5.94 -0.99
N VAL A 13 3.26 6.33 -0.69
CA VAL A 13 2.61 6.11 0.60
C VAL A 13 1.35 5.28 0.42
N ILE A 14 1.03 4.52 1.46
CA ILE A 14 -0.27 3.87 1.65
C ILE A 14 -0.82 4.40 2.96
N VAL A 15 -2.07 4.86 2.97
CA VAL A 15 -2.73 5.43 4.14
C VAL A 15 -4.02 4.67 4.40
N VAL A 16 -4.02 3.86 5.45
CA VAL A 16 -5.21 3.13 5.91
C VAL A 16 -6.06 4.06 6.76
N LEU A 17 -7.24 4.41 6.25
CA LEU A 17 -8.24 5.19 6.98
C LEU A 17 -9.25 4.24 7.60
N GLU A 18 -9.32 4.26 8.92
CA GLU A 18 -10.08 3.30 9.71
C GLU A 18 -11.21 4.00 10.46
N ASN A 19 -12.44 3.49 10.32
CA ASN A 19 -13.57 3.89 11.13
C ASN A 19 -14.21 2.65 11.77
N SER A 20 -14.05 2.52 13.08
CA SER A 20 -14.53 1.39 13.88
C SER A 20 -14.06 0.02 13.35
N GLN A 21 -14.86 -0.64 12.51
CA GLN A 21 -14.55 -1.95 11.92
C GLN A 21 -14.55 -1.91 10.37
N ASN A 22 -14.37 -0.73 9.80
CA ASN A 22 -14.34 -0.51 8.36
C ASN A 22 -13.07 0.22 7.95
N TRP A 23 -12.53 -0.14 6.79
CA TRP A 23 -11.47 0.62 6.13
C TRP A 23 -12.01 1.30 4.88
N LEU A 24 -11.55 2.52 4.62
CA LEU A 24 -11.84 3.19 3.35
C LEU A 24 -10.92 2.61 2.27
N MET A 25 -11.52 2.00 1.25
CA MET A 25 -10.81 1.37 0.15
C MET A 25 -11.15 2.08 -1.16
N LEU A 26 -10.13 2.28 -1.99
CA LEU A 26 -10.22 2.83 -3.33
C LEU A 26 -10.20 1.69 -4.35
N LYS A 27 -11.30 1.49 -5.08
CA LYS A 27 -11.29 0.66 -6.30
C LYS A 27 -10.64 1.47 -7.41
N ARG A 28 -9.41 1.12 -7.78
CA ARG A 28 -8.60 1.95 -8.68
C ARG A 28 -9.09 1.89 -10.12
N LYS A 29 -9.08 3.05 -10.78
CA LYS A 29 -9.52 3.23 -12.17
C LYS A 29 -8.41 2.98 -13.19
N TYR A 30 -7.15 3.15 -12.81
CA TYR A 30 -6.00 3.13 -13.72
C TYR A 30 -4.93 2.10 -13.30
N PRO A 31 -4.12 1.58 -14.26
CA PRO A 31 -2.99 0.71 -13.97
C PRO A 31 -1.96 1.34 -13.01
N PRO A 32 -1.15 0.53 -12.30
CA PRO A 32 -1.00 -0.93 -12.43
C PRO A 32 -2.08 -1.76 -11.70
N ASN A 33 -2.83 -1.14 -10.79
CA ASN A 33 -3.78 -1.82 -9.90
C ASN A 33 -5.24 -1.61 -10.33
N GLN A 34 -5.49 -1.43 -11.62
CA GLN A 34 -6.83 -1.20 -12.15
C GLN A 34 -7.80 -2.31 -11.69
N ASP A 35 -9.00 -1.92 -11.29
CA ASP A 35 -10.06 -2.78 -10.74
C ASP A 35 -9.75 -3.48 -9.40
N LEU A 36 -8.55 -3.32 -8.87
CA LEU A 36 -8.18 -3.77 -7.52
C LEU A 36 -8.53 -2.71 -6.49
N TYR A 37 -8.80 -3.16 -5.26
CA TYR A 37 -9.00 -2.31 -4.10
C TYR A 37 -7.67 -2.12 -3.36
N THR A 38 -7.34 -0.87 -3.06
CA THR A 38 -6.20 -0.50 -2.21
C THR A 38 -6.65 0.53 -1.18
N PRO A 39 -5.92 0.74 -0.08
CA PRO A 39 -6.07 1.97 0.70
C PRO A 39 -5.74 3.21 -0.18
N VAL A 40 -6.05 4.40 0.33
CA VAL A 40 -5.67 5.67 -0.31
C VAL A 40 -4.17 5.88 -0.24
N GLY A 41 -3.62 6.69 -1.14
CA GLY A 41 -2.19 6.97 -1.21
C GLY A 41 -1.69 7.19 -2.63
N GLY A 42 -0.44 7.60 -2.72
CA GLY A 42 0.15 7.97 -4.00
C GLY A 42 1.65 8.19 -3.89
N LYS A 43 2.24 8.72 -4.96
CA LYS A 43 3.69 8.94 -5.05
C LYS A 43 4.11 10.11 -4.18
N LEU A 44 5.34 10.07 -3.69
CA LEU A 44 5.97 11.24 -3.10
C LEU A 44 6.29 12.27 -4.20
N GLU A 45 6.09 13.54 -3.86
CA GLU A 45 6.59 14.66 -4.65
C GLU A 45 8.06 14.97 -4.34
N PRO A 46 8.78 15.67 -5.25
CA PRO A 46 10.16 16.08 -5.00
C PRO A 46 10.31 16.90 -3.72
N GLY A 47 11.20 16.45 -2.82
CA GLY A 47 11.45 17.10 -1.52
C GLY A 47 10.38 16.82 -0.46
N GLU A 48 9.37 16.02 -0.78
CA GLU A 48 8.29 15.67 0.15
C GLU A 48 8.72 14.53 1.09
N SER A 49 8.41 14.66 2.38
CA SER A 49 8.58 13.54 3.33
C SER A 49 7.44 12.53 3.18
N PRO A 50 7.63 11.23 3.46
CA PRO A 50 6.55 10.26 3.42
C PRO A 50 5.34 10.64 4.30
N ARG A 51 5.60 11.23 5.48
CA ARG A 51 4.50 11.71 6.35
C ARG A 51 3.71 12.84 5.67
N ALA A 52 4.38 13.79 5.03
CA ALA A 52 3.72 14.89 4.33
C ALA A 52 2.89 14.37 3.14
N ALA A 53 3.43 13.45 2.35
CA ALA A 53 2.72 12.78 1.26
C ALA A 53 1.45 12.08 1.76
N ALA A 54 1.54 11.33 2.86
CA ALA A 54 0.38 10.65 3.44
C ALA A 54 -0.75 11.62 3.85
N LEU A 55 -0.39 12.79 4.40
CA LEU A 55 -1.38 13.83 4.76
C LEU A 55 -1.98 14.50 3.51
N ARG A 56 -1.18 14.73 2.46
CA ARG A 56 -1.63 15.29 1.18
C ARG A 56 -2.58 14.33 0.47
N GLU A 57 -2.18 13.07 0.28
CA GLU A 57 -2.98 12.05 -0.40
C GLU A 57 -4.32 11.80 0.30
N ALA A 58 -4.34 11.71 1.63
CA ALA A 58 -5.59 11.60 2.39
C ALA A 58 -6.54 12.79 2.15
N ARG A 59 -5.99 13.99 1.94
CA ARG A 59 -6.77 15.18 1.61
C ARG A 59 -7.26 15.17 0.16
N GLU A 60 -6.39 14.82 -0.77
CA GLU A 60 -6.67 14.85 -2.22
C GLU A 60 -7.67 13.76 -2.63
N GLU A 61 -7.48 12.53 -2.15
CA GLU A 61 -8.34 11.41 -2.54
C GLU A 61 -9.60 11.31 -1.69
N ALA A 62 -9.48 11.47 -0.37
CA ALA A 62 -10.57 11.23 0.57
C ALA A 62 -11.16 12.51 1.20
N GLY A 63 -10.65 13.70 0.85
CA GLY A 63 -11.20 14.98 1.30
C GLY A 63 -10.99 15.27 2.79
N ILE A 64 -10.14 14.51 3.48
CA ILE A 64 -9.95 14.61 4.93
C ILE A 64 -8.64 15.30 5.31
N LYS A 65 -8.69 16.15 6.33
CA LYS A 65 -7.50 16.77 6.90
C LYS A 65 -7.08 16.02 8.16
N LEU A 66 -6.08 15.16 8.02
CA LEU A 66 -5.49 14.43 9.14
C LEU A 66 -4.53 15.34 9.92
N GLN A 67 -4.54 15.23 11.26
CA GLN A 67 -3.55 15.88 12.12
C GLN A 67 -2.52 14.86 12.63
N ASN A 68 -2.99 13.68 13.01
CA ASN A 68 -2.17 12.60 13.53
C ASN A 68 -2.36 11.35 12.68
N ILE A 69 -1.24 10.81 12.22
CA ILE A 69 -1.16 9.50 11.57
C ILE A 69 -0.09 8.67 12.30
N SER A 70 -0.33 7.38 12.43
CA SER A 70 0.63 6.42 12.98
C SER A 70 1.39 5.75 11.85
N TYR A 71 2.71 5.69 11.95
CA TYR A 71 3.53 4.87 11.06
C TYR A 71 3.29 3.39 11.37
N CYS A 72 3.16 2.57 10.32
CA CYS A 72 2.95 1.13 10.45
C CYS A 72 4.15 0.33 9.96
N GLY A 73 4.79 0.75 8.87
CA GLY A 73 5.87 -0.04 8.30
C GLY A 73 6.15 0.36 6.86
N VAL A 74 6.92 -0.50 6.18
CA VAL A 74 7.26 -0.32 4.77
C VAL A 74 6.94 -1.59 3.99
N LEU A 75 6.47 -1.43 2.77
CA LEU A 75 6.37 -2.49 1.76
C LEU A 75 7.30 -2.14 0.61
N VAL A 76 8.20 -3.05 0.26
CA VAL A 76 9.15 -2.90 -0.84
C VAL A 76 8.82 -3.94 -1.91
N ASP A 77 8.36 -3.48 -3.07
CA ASP A 77 8.17 -4.32 -4.25
C ASP A 77 9.40 -4.23 -5.15
N SER A 78 9.93 -5.39 -5.52
CA SER A 78 11.08 -5.53 -6.44
C SER A 78 10.73 -6.44 -7.60
N ALA A 79 10.85 -5.95 -8.83
CA ALA A 79 10.63 -6.71 -10.05
C ALA A 79 11.71 -6.40 -11.10
N PRO A 80 12.00 -7.30 -12.05
CA PRO A 80 12.85 -7.01 -13.20
C PRO A 80 12.10 -6.18 -14.28
N THR A 81 11.19 -5.29 -13.87
CA THR A 81 10.32 -4.46 -14.71
C THR A 81 10.23 -3.04 -14.14
N ASP A 82 9.35 -2.17 -14.64
CA ASP A 82 9.09 -0.86 -14.01
C ASP A 82 8.15 -0.92 -12.78
N TYR A 83 7.78 -2.14 -12.37
CA TYR A 83 7.04 -2.43 -11.14
C TYR A 83 8.01 -2.50 -9.95
N ASN A 84 8.48 -1.34 -9.50
CA ASN A 84 9.44 -1.22 -8.41
C ASN A 84 9.01 -0.10 -7.47
N TRP A 85 8.66 -0.46 -6.23
CA TRP A 85 8.07 0.48 -5.27
C TRP A 85 8.70 0.37 -3.88
N VAL A 86 8.77 1.50 -3.19
CA VAL A 86 8.95 1.60 -1.74
C VAL A 86 7.75 2.36 -1.21
N CYS A 87 6.88 1.65 -0.49
CA CYS A 87 5.62 2.17 0.02
C CYS A 87 5.72 2.34 1.54
N PHE A 88 5.70 3.59 2.02
CA PHE A 88 5.58 3.87 3.45
C PHE A 88 4.12 3.75 3.87
N VAL A 89 3.85 2.93 4.88
CA VAL A 89 2.49 2.62 5.32
C VAL A 89 2.17 3.40 6.58
N TYR A 90 1.07 4.14 6.52
CA TYR A 90 0.48 4.88 7.62
C TYR A 90 -0.94 4.44 7.88
N ARG A 91 -1.42 4.70 9.09
CA ARG A 91 -2.83 4.56 9.44
C ARG A 91 -3.36 5.78 10.19
N ALA A 92 -4.66 6.00 10.09
CA ALA A 92 -5.38 6.99 10.87
C ALA A 92 -6.78 6.50 11.21
N GLU A 93 -7.17 6.66 12.47
CA GLU A 93 -8.56 6.54 12.88
C GLU A 93 -9.31 7.83 12.53
N VAL A 94 -10.49 7.69 11.91
CA VAL A 94 -11.31 8.80 11.45
C VAL A 94 -12.78 8.55 11.74
N GLU A 95 -13.57 9.62 11.80
CA GLU A 95 -15.03 9.51 11.80
C GLU A 95 -15.53 8.99 10.45
N TYR A 96 -16.71 8.36 10.45
CA TYR A 96 -17.34 7.95 9.22
C TYR A 96 -17.78 9.17 8.43
N PHE A 97 -17.46 9.19 7.14
CA PHE A 97 -17.94 10.21 6.21
C PHE A 97 -18.42 9.57 4.92
N LYS A 98 -19.31 10.26 4.21
CA LYS A 98 -19.69 9.88 2.85
C LYS A 98 -18.46 10.00 1.94
N PRO A 99 -17.96 8.91 1.32
CA PRO A 99 -16.78 9.00 0.47
C PRO A 99 -16.95 10.05 -0.63
N PRO A 100 -15.99 10.97 -0.82
CA PRO A 100 -16.07 11.98 -1.87
C PRO A 100 -15.79 11.35 -3.24
N PHE A 101 -15.94 12.19 -4.27
CA PHE A 101 -15.44 11.85 -5.59
C PHE A 101 -13.90 11.82 -5.57
N CYS A 102 -13.32 10.80 -6.18
CA CYS A 102 -11.88 10.63 -6.36
C CYS A 102 -11.57 10.43 -7.85
N ASN A 103 -10.59 11.16 -8.39
CA ASN A 103 -10.19 11.01 -9.80
C ASN A 103 -9.52 9.67 -10.10
N GLU A 104 -8.99 9.00 -9.07
CA GLU A 104 -8.22 7.76 -9.19
C GLU A 104 -9.08 6.50 -9.09
N GLY A 105 -10.36 6.63 -8.73
CA GLY A 105 -11.22 5.47 -8.53
C GLY A 105 -12.50 5.75 -7.73
N VAL A 106 -13.11 4.67 -7.25
CA VAL A 106 -14.32 4.73 -6.42
C VAL A 106 -13.98 4.36 -4.99
N LEU A 107 -14.24 5.28 -4.06
CA LEU A 107 -14.03 5.06 -2.63
C LEU A 107 -15.25 4.40 -1.99
N SER A 108 -14.99 3.38 -1.16
CA SER A 108 -16.02 2.66 -0.41
C SER A 108 -15.51 2.30 0.97
N TRP A 109 -16.36 2.45 1.99
CA TRP A 109 -16.11 1.84 3.29
C TRP A 109 -16.37 0.34 3.20
N ILE A 110 -15.35 -0.45 3.50
CA ILE A 110 -15.42 -1.91 3.44
C ILE A 110 -15.21 -2.47 4.85
N PRO A 111 -16.13 -3.32 5.36
CA PRO A 111 -15.92 -4.00 6.62
C PRO A 111 -14.63 -4.81 6.62
N ILE A 112 -13.81 -4.67 7.67
CA ILE A 112 -12.54 -5.38 7.82
C ILE A 112 -12.74 -6.89 7.67
N SER A 113 -13.84 -7.42 8.23
CA SER A 113 -14.22 -8.84 8.13
C SER A 113 -14.42 -9.33 6.69
N THR A 114 -14.69 -8.45 5.74
CA THR A 114 -14.94 -8.77 4.32
C THR A 114 -13.77 -8.42 3.41
N LEU A 115 -12.67 -7.84 3.92
CA LEU A 115 -11.51 -7.48 3.09
C LEU A 115 -10.96 -8.70 2.34
N HIS A 116 -11.08 -9.93 2.85
CA HIS A 116 -10.61 -11.12 2.16
C HIS A 116 -11.35 -11.40 0.82
N THR A 117 -12.58 -10.91 0.64
CA THR A 117 -13.41 -11.20 -0.55
C THR A 117 -13.18 -10.25 -1.72
N ILE A 118 -12.61 -9.08 -1.50
CA ILE A 118 -12.42 -8.07 -2.57
C ILE A 118 -11.14 -8.36 -3.38
N PRO A 119 -11.12 -8.06 -4.69
CA PRO A 119 -9.90 -8.15 -5.48
C PRO A 119 -8.88 -7.11 -5.02
N LYS A 120 -7.62 -7.52 -4.80
CA LYS A 120 -6.56 -6.68 -4.22
C LYS A 120 -5.18 -7.16 -4.71
N PRO A 121 -4.11 -6.33 -4.58
CA PRO A 121 -2.74 -6.75 -4.87
C PRO A 121 -2.32 -8.00 -4.08
N ALA A 122 -1.38 -8.79 -4.63
CA ALA A 122 -0.98 -10.08 -4.05
C ALA A 122 -0.38 -9.96 -2.64
N THR A 123 0.30 -8.85 -2.33
CA THR A 123 0.92 -8.55 -1.03
C THR A 123 -0.07 -8.07 0.02
N ASP A 124 -1.22 -7.53 -0.40
CA ASP A 124 -2.14 -6.81 0.47
C ASP A 124 -2.77 -7.66 1.60
N PRO A 125 -3.13 -8.95 1.42
CA PRO A 125 -3.59 -9.78 2.54
C PRO A 125 -2.62 -9.82 3.73
N TYR A 126 -1.31 -9.86 3.44
CA TYR A 126 -0.25 -9.91 4.44
C TYR A 126 -0.03 -8.54 5.08
N LEU A 127 0.02 -7.50 4.25
CA LEU A 127 0.05 -6.11 4.70
C LEU A 127 -1.09 -5.80 5.67
N TYR A 128 -2.33 -6.19 5.33
CA TYR A 128 -3.51 -5.88 6.14
C TYR A 128 -3.44 -6.59 7.49
N SER A 129 -2.98 -7.85 7.50
CA SER A 129 -2.78 -8.61 8.73
C SER A 129 -1.79 -7.92 9.69
N LEU A 130 -0.69 -7.38 9.15
CA LEU A 130 0.31 -6.66 9.94
C LEU A 130 -0.18 -5.29 10.43
N VAL A 131 -0.91 -4.55 9.59
CA VAL A 131 -1.56 -3.29 9.99
C VAL A 131 -2.56 -3.52 11.13
N LEU A 132 -3.35 -4.59 11.06
CA LEU A 132 -4.32 -4.98 12.10
C LEU A 132 -3.64 -5.46 13.38
N ALA A 133 -2.50 -6.13 13.29
CA ALA A 133 -1.70 -6.56 14.45
C ALA A 133 -1.09 -5.37 15.22
N ARG A 134 -1.10 -4.17 14.63
CA ARG A 134 -0.55 -2.92 15.20
C ARG A 134 0.96 -3.00 15.52
N THR A 135 1.68 -3.95 14.92
CA THR A 135 3.13 -4.11 15.06
C THR A 135 3.85 -3.44 13.90
N PRO A 136 4.98 -2.74 14.14
CA PRO A 136 5.85 -2.28 13.07
C PRO A 136 6.28 -3.45 12.17
N PHE A 137 6.36 -3.23 10.86
CA PHE A 137 6.77 -4.26 9.90
C PHE A 137 7.67 -3.74 8.79
N TYR A 138 8.40 -4.66 8.18
CA TYR A 138 9.06 -4.46 6.90
C TYR A 138 8.69 -5.63 5.97
N LEU A 139 7.94 -5.36 4.90
CA LEU A 139 7.60 -6.36 3.88
C LEU A 139 8.53 -6.21 2.68
N SER A 140 9.18 -7.30 2.30
CA SER A 140 10.08 -7.41 1.15
C SER A 140 9.48 -8.37 0.14
N ALA A 141 8.98 -7.84 -0.98
CA ALA A 141 8.29 -8.59 -2.02
C ALA A 141 9.13 -8.68 -3.29
N VAL A 142 9.24 -9.87 -3.87
CA VAL A 142 9.91 -10.11 -5.15
C VAL A 142 8.88 -10.59 -6.16
N TYR A 143 8.88 -9.98 -7.34
CA TYR A 143 7.98 -10.30 -8.45
C TYR A 143 8.75 -10.79 -9.68
N SER A 144 8.09 -11.64 -10.47
CA SER A 144 8.57 -12.07 -11.77
C SER A 144 8.48 -10.96 -12.81
N LYS A 145 9.06 -11.19 -14.00
CA LYS A 145 8.91 -10.32 -15.18
C LYS A 145 7.45 -10.18 -15.66
N ASP A 146 6.60 -11.14 -15.28
CA ASP A 146 5.18 -11.20 -15.62
C ASP A 146 4.31 -10.65 -14.46
N ASN A 147 4.93 -9.88 -13.55
CA ASN A 147 4.33 -9.28 -12.35
C ASN A 147 3.62 -10.28 -11.41
N GLN A 148 4.10 -11.53 -11.35
CA GLN A 148 3.62 -12.51 -10.39
C GLN A 148 4.48 -12.48 -9.13
N LEU A 149 3.85 -12.48 -7.96
CA LEU A 149 4.58 -12.54 -6.67
C LEU A 149 5.33 -13.89 -6.60
N ILE A 150 6.64 -13.82 -6.35
CA ILE A 150 7.53 -14.98 -6.20
C ILE A 150 7.78 -15.25 -4.72
N SER A 151 8.13 -14.21 -3.96
CA SER A 151 8.38 -14.31 -2.53
C SER A 151 7.94 -13.07 -1.77
N LEU A 152 7.61 -13.26 -0.49
CA LEU A 152 7.30 -12.19 0.44
C LEU A 152 7.89 -12.53 1.80
N THR A 153 8.74 -11.65 2.33
CA THR A 153 9.37 -11.81 3.65
C THR A 153 9.01 -10.63 4.55
N GLU A 154 8.68 -10.91 5.80
CA GLU A 154 8.65 -9.89 6.86
C GLU A 154 10.05 -9.83 7.50
N GLU A 155 10.83 -8.79 7.16
CA GLU A 155 12.27 -8.75 7.48
C GLU A 155 12.57 -8.52 8.96
N ILE A 156 11.66 -7.92 9.74
CA ILE A 156 11.90 -7.67 11.16
C ILE A 156 11.91 -8.99 11.95
N SER A 157 10.96 -9.87 11.66
CA SER A 157 10.83 -11.20 12.26
C SER A 157 11.64 -12.27 11.51
N GLY A 158 12.02 -12.02 10.25
CA GLY A 158 12.61 -13.00 9.36
C GLY A 158 11.62 -14.04 8.82
N THR A 159 10.32 -13.79 8.95
CA THR A 159 9.27 -14.74 8.56
C THR A 159 9.06 -14.73 7.05
N CYS A 160 9.16 -15.89 6.39
CA CYS A 160 8.67 -16.05 5.02
C CYS A 160 7.15 -16.17 5.03
N LEU A 161 6.47 -15.24 4.35
CA LEU A 161 5.01 -15.14 4.29
C LEU A 161 4.45 -15.75 3.00
N PHE A 162 5.23 -15.75 1.92
CA PHE A 162 4.86 -16.32 0.62
C PHE A 162 6.12 -16.79 -0.12
N GLY A 163 5.98 -17.89 -0.87
CA GLY A 163 7.09 -18.52 -1.60
C GLY A 163 7.94 -19.41 -0.70
N ASP A 164 8.71 -20.32 -1.31
CA ASP A 164 9.59 -21.22 -0.56
C ASP A 164 10.91 -20.53 -0.20
N ASN A 165 11.46 -20.88 0.98
CA ASN A 165 12.82 -20.56 1.42
C ASN A 165 13.87 -21.27 0.55
N LEU A 166 13.93 -20.96 -0.74
CA LEU A 166 15.01 -21.36 -1.62
C LEU A 166 15.91 -20.15 -1.79
N HIS A 167 16.76 -19.93 -0.79
CA HIS A 167 18.11 -19.35 -0.83
C HIS A 167 18.45 -18.83 0.57
N GLY A 168 18.75 -19.77 1.48
CA GLY A 168 19.72 -19.47 2.52
C GLY A 168 21.01 -19.00 1.85
N HIS A 169 21.50 -17.84 2.29
CA HIS A 169 22.83 -17.37 1.96
C HIS A 169 23.92 -18.37 2.38
#